data_AF-A0A6B3UKZ8-F1
#
_entry.id   AF-A0A6B3UKZ8-F1
#
_cell.length_a   1.000
_cell.length_b   1.000
_cell.length_c   1.000
_cell.angle_alpha   90.00
_cell.angle_beta   90.00
_cell.angle_gamma   90.00
#
_symmetry.space_group_name_H-M   'P 1'
#
loop_
_entity.id
_entity.type
_entity.pdbx_description
1 polymer ?
#
loop_
_entity_poly.entity_id
_entity_poly.type
_entity_poly.pdbx_seq_one_letter_code
_entity_poly.pdbx_strand_id
1 'polypeptide(L)'
;SEAREKRAGAEARDEAAGTRLAEVETHVRETVHMSPEELGKKLKEEAIAQPADAAGAESLLYGLEREREALGAVNLRAEEEANEYQQRLNSMRSERADLTTAIAKLRDGIDELNAEGRERLLAAFEVINGHFQTLFQALFGGGQAELRLVESEDPLEAGLEIYACPPGKRLATMSLMSGGEQALTAAALIFGVFLANPAPICVLDEVDAPLDDANVDRFCRMLAEMRARTNTRFVAITHNPVTMARMDRLFGVTMAERGVSQLVSVDLSTAEEMVAAQ
;
A
#
# COMPACT_ATOMS: atom_id res chain seq x y z
N SER A 1 -39.30 -8.00 32.98
CA SER A 1 -38.87 -7.21 31.81
C SER A 1 -39.52 -7.73 30.54
N GLU A 2 -39.39 -9.03 30.25
CA GLU A 2 -39.83 -9.70 29.02
C GLU A 2 -41.34 -9.55 28.67
N ALA A 3 -42.24 -9.56 29.66
CA ALA A 3 -43.68 -9.41 29.40
C ALA A 3 -44.09 -8.00 28.94
N ARG A 4 -43.37 -6.95 29.39
CA ARG A 4 -43.61 -5.57 28.93
C ARG A 4 -43.07 -5.38 27.52
N GLU A 5 -41.94 -5.99 27.21
CA GLU A 5 -41.32 -5.96 25.88
C GLU A 5 -42.17 -6.70 24.83
N LYS A 6 -42.70 -7.88 25.17
CA LYS A 6 -43.66 -8.60 24.30
C LYS A 6 -44.94 -7.80 24.06
N ARG A 7 -45.46 -7.10 25.07
CA ARG A 7 -46.65 -6.25 24.95
C ARG A 7 -46.37 -5.03 24.06
N ALA A 8 -45.28 -4.32 24.28
CA ALA A 8 -44.87 -3.18 23.46
C ALA A 8 -44.63 -3.59 22.00
N GLY A 9 -44.01 -4.76 21.77
CA GLY A 9 -43.84 -5.31 20.43
C GLY A 9 -45.13 -5.74 19.75
N ALA A 10 -46.16 -6.16 20.51
CA ALA A 10 -47.48 -6.46 19.97
C ALA A 10 -48.26 -5.18 19.64
N GLU A 11 -48.23 -4.18 20.53
CA GLU A 11 -48.84 -2.85 20.32
C GLU A 11 -48.25 -2.16 19.08
N ALA A 12 -46.93 -2.20 18.90
CA ALA A 12 -46.28 -1.63 17.71
C ALA A 12 -46.65 -2.35 16.40
N ARG A 13 -46.89 -3.68 16.44
CA ARG A 13 -47.35 -4.43 15.25
C ARG A 13 -48.79 -4.12 14.91
N ASP A 14 -49.64 -3.94 15.92
CA ASP A 14 -51.04 -3.58 15.74
C ASP A 14 -51.15 -2.17 15.12
N GLU A 15 -50.38 -1.21 15.63
CA GLU A 15 -50.33 0.14 15.09
C GLU A 15 -49.77 0.18 13.64
N ALA A 16 -48.71 -0.58 13.37
CA ALA A 16 -48.16 -0.70 12.01
C ALA A 16 -49.13 -1.40 11.04
N ALA A 17 -49.89 -2.39 11.50
CA ALA A 17 -50.93 -3.05 10.72
C ALA A 17 -52.11 -2.12 10.44
N GLY A 18 -52.54 -1.34 11.44
CA GLY A 18 -53.58 -0.33 11.27
C GLY A 18 -53.19 0.77 10.28
N THR A 19 -51.94 1.23 10.34
CA THR A 19 -51.42 2.24 9.40
C THR A 19 -51.38 1.69 7.97
N ARG A 20 -50.85 0.47 7.77
CA ARG A 20 -50.86 -0.20 6.45
C ARG A 20 -52.26 -0.41 5.91
N LEU A 21 -53.22 -0.77 6.77
CA LEU A 21 -54.60 -0.94 6.35
C LEU A 21 -55.12 0.40 5.79
N ALA A 22 -54.95 1.50 6.52
CA ALA A 22 -55.40 2.83 6.10
C ALA A 22 -54.73 3.31 4.80
N GLU A 23 -53.42 3.04 4.63
CA GLU A 23 -52.70 3.32 3.37
C GLU A 23 -53.30 2.55 2.20
N VAL A 24 -53.55 1.24 2.37
CA VAL A 24 -54.15 0.39 1.32
C VAL A 24 -55.58 0.84 1.01
N GLU A 25 -56.39 1.16 2.01
CA GLU A 25 -57.75 1.68 1.79
C GLU A 25 -57.75 2.99 1.00
N THR A 26 -56.81 3.88 1.32
CA THR A 26 -56.65 5.17 0.63
C THR A 26 -56.23 4.94 -0.82
N HIS A 27 -55.25 4.07 -1.05
CA HIS A 27 -54.78 3.74 -2.39
C HIS A 27 -55.87 3.13 -3.28
N VAL A 28 -56.69 2.23 -2.73
CA VAL A 28 -57.85 1.65 -3.43
C VAL A 28 -58.86 2.75 -3.79
N ARG A 29 -59.15 3.67 -2.85
CA ARG A 29 -60.08 4.77 -3.07
C ARG A 29 -59.57 5.78 -4.09
N GLU A 30 -58.28 6.04 -4.15
CA GLU A 30 -57.67 6.93 -5.14
C GLU A 30 -57.67 6.30 -6.54
N THR A 31 -57.35 5.00 -6.63
CA THR A 31 -57.18 4.31 -7.91
C THR A 31 -58.53 3.96 -8.55
N VAL A 32 -59.51 3.52 -7.75
CA VAL A 32 -60.77 2.95 -8.25
C VAL A 32 -61.99 3.78 -7.82
N HIS A 33 -61.79 4.87 -7.06
CA HIS A 33 -62.86 5.78 -6.61
C HIS A 33 -63.98 5.10 -5.80
N MET A 34 -63.67 4.03 -5.08
CA MET A 34 -64.60 3.27 -4.23
C MET A 34 -63.91 2.68 -3.00
N SER A 35 -64.68 2.24 -2.00
CA SER A 35 -64.12 1.56 -0.82
C SER A 35 -63.71 0.11 -1.13
N PRO A 36 -62.80 -0.50 -0.36
CA PRO A 36 -62.41 -1.90 -0.53
C PRO A 36 -63.58 -2.88 -0.44
N GLU A 37 -64.58 -2.59 0.42
CA GLU A 37 -65.78 -3.43 0.54
C GLU A 37 -66.68 -3.33 -0.70
N GLU A 38 -66.85 -2.13 -1.25
CA GLU A 38 -67.60 -1.90 -2.49
C GLU A 38 -66.88 -2.52 -3.69
N LEU A 39 -65.55 -2.39 -3.75
CA LEU A 39 -64.72 -3.04 -4.75
C LEU A 39 -64.88 -4.56 -4.67
N GLY A 40 -64.87 -5.14 -3.46
CA GLY A 40 -65.08 -6.57 -3.25
C GLY A 40 -66.47 -7.06 -3.66
N LYS A 41 -67.52 -6.24 -3.52
CA LYS A 41 -68.88 -6.55 -4.03
C LYS A 41 -68.94 -6.45 -5.55
N LYS A 42 -68.41 -5.36 -6.10
CA LYS A 42 -68.38 -5.11 -7.54
C LYS A 42 -67.60 -6.20 -8.28
N LEU A 43 -66.43 -6.58 -7.78
CA LEU A 43 -65.63 -7.69 -8.35
C LEU A 43 -66.36 -9.04 -8.27
N LYS A 44 -67.23 -9.27 -7.28
CA LYS A 44 -68.05 -10.50 -7.19
C LYS A 44 -69.23 -10.49 -8.16
N GLU A 45 -69.85 -9.33 -8.38
CA GLU A 45 -70.95 -9.16 -9.34
C GLU A 45 -70.46 -9.12 -10.79
N GLU A 46 -69.26 -8.58 -11.02
CA GLU A 46 -68.62 -8.46 -12.34
C GLU A 46 -67.64 -9.61 -12.67
N ALA A 47 -67.42 -10.57 -11.76
CA ALA A 47 -66.43 -11.66 -11.93
C ALA A 47 -66.64 -12.46 -13.22
N ILE A 48 -67.88 -12.54 -13.69
CA ILE A 48 -68.21 -12.89 -15.07
C ILE A 48 -69.45 -12.05 -15.38
N ALA A 49 -69.31 -11.00 -16.19
CA ALA A 49 -70.47 -10.32 -16.75
C ALA A 49 -71.32 -11.38 -17.49
N GLN A 50 -72.36 -11.90 -16.85
CA GLN A 50 -73.29 -12.80 -17.49
C GLN A 50 -74.19 -11.93 -18.37
N PRO A 51 -74.06 -12.00 -19.69
CA PRO A 51 -74.90 -11.22 -20.57
C PRO A 51 -76.37 -11.58 -20.33
N ALA A 52 -77.22 -10.56 -20.18
CA ALA A 52 -78.64 -10.75 -19.83
C ALA A 52 -79.46 -11.43 -20.94
N ASP A 53 -78.96 -11.40 -22.18
CA ASP A 53 -79.58 -11.97 -23.37
C ASP A 53 -78.52 -12.42 -24.40
N ALA A 54 -78.97 -13.08 -25.47
CA ALA A 54 -78.08 -13.59 -26.52
C ALA A 54 -77.29 -12.47 -27.24
N ALA A 55 -77.89 -11.28 -27.38
CA ALA A 55 -77.27 -10.14 -28.05
C ALA A 55 -76.12 -9.53 -27.22
N GLY A 56 -76.31 -9.41 -25.90
CA GLY A 56 -75.24 -9.00 -24.99
C GLY A 56 -74.09 -10.00 -24.96
N ALA A 57 -74.39 -11.30 -25.13
CA ALA A 57 -73.37 -12.35 -25.17
C ALA A 57 -72.49 -12.27 -26.41
N GLU A 58 -73.10 -12.00 -27.56
CA GLU A 58 -72.37 -11.78 -28.82
C GLU A 58 -71.49 -10.52 -28.76
N SER A 59 -72.00 -9.42 -28.19
CA SER A 59 -71.20 -8.20 -28.03
C SER A 59 -70.01 -8.40 -27.10
N LEU A 60 -70.19 -9.15 -26.00
CA LEU A 60 -69.11 -9.46 -25.07
C LEU A 60 -68.06 -10.39 -25.71
N LEU A 61 -68.51 -11.41 -26.44
CA LEU A 61 -67.63 -12.31 -27.20
C LEU A 61 -66.77 -11.53 -28.20
N TYR A 62 -67.39 -10.65 -29.00
CA TYR A 62 -66.67 -9.84 -29.99
C TYR A 62 -65.66 -8.88 -29.34
N GLY A 63 -65.99 -8.33 -28.18
CA GLY A 63 -65.07 -7.51 -27.38
C GLY A 63 -63.86 -8.32 -26.91
N LEU A 64 -64.10 -9.49 -26.32
CA LEU A 64 -63.04 -10.39 -25.84
C LEU A 64 -62.17 -10.94 -26.99
N GLU A 65 -62.75 -11.22 -28.16
CA GLU A 65 -62.01 -11.64 -29.35
C GLU A 65 -61.09 -10.53 -29.86
N ARG A 66 -61.56 -9.28 -29.87
CA ARG A 66 -60.72 -8.12 -30.20
C ARG A 66 -59.60 -7.89 -29.19
N GLU A 67 -59.89 -7.99 -27.90
CA GLU A 67 -58.86 -7.89 -26.85
C GLU A 67 -57.80 -8.99 -26.99
N ARG A 68 -58.23 -10.23 -27.27
CA ARG A 68 -57.33 -11.36 -27.55
C ARG A 68 -56.44 -11.09 -28.76
N GLU A 69 -57.00 -10.57 -29.85
CA GLU A 69 -56.22 -10.24 -31.06
C GLU A 69 -55.25 -9.08 -30.82
N ALA A 70 -55.62 -8.09 -30.00
CA ALA A 70 -54.76 -6.96 -29.65
C ALA A 70 -53.52 -7.37 -28.82
N LEU A 71 -53.57 -8.49 -28.08
CA LEU A 71 -52.43 -9.03 -27.34
C LEU A 71 -51.29 -9.53 -28.25
N GLY A 72 -51.58 -9.75 -29.55
CA GLY A 72 -50.58 -10.19 -30.52
C GLY A 72 -50.23 -11.67 -30.43
N ALA A 73 -49.14 -12.07 -31.08
CA ALA A 73 -48.71 -13.47 -31.14
C ALA A 73 -48.13 -13.94 -29.80
N VAL A 74 -48.60 -15.08 -29.31
CA VAL A 74 -48.10 -15.69 -28.06
C VAL A 74 -46.74 -16.33 -28.32
N ASN A 75 -45.73 -15.94 -27.53
CA ASN A 75 -44.44 -16.62 -27.54
C ASN A 75 -44.52 -17.93 -26.74
N LEU A 76 -44.72 -19.04 -27.44
CA LEU A 76 -44.82 -20.37 -26.83
C LEU A 76 -43.51 -20.83 -26.15
N ARG A 77 -42.36 -20.20 -26.45
CA ARG A 77 -41.06 -20.51 -25.84
C ARG A 77 -40.70 -19.62 -24.66
N ALA A 78 -41.57 -18.67 -24.30
CA ALA A 78 -41.28 -17.70 -23.25
C ALA A 78 -40.95 -18.35 -21.90
N GLU A 79 -41.62 -19.45 -21.54
CA GLU A 79 -41.38 -20.17 -20.29
C GLU A 79 -40.01 -20.89 -20.30
N GLU A 80 -39.66 -21.53 -21.42
CA GLU A 80 -38.34 -22.19 -21.58
C GLU A 80 -37.20 -21.16 -21.52
N GLU A 81 -37.33 -20.05 -22.27
CA GLU A 81 -36.35 -18.97 -22.30
C GLU A 81 -36.21 -18.28 -20.94
N ALA A 82 -37.33 -18.01 -20.26
CA ALA A 82 -37.31 -17.42 -18.92
C ALA A 82 -36.55 -18.32 -17.92
N ASN A 83 -36.78 -19.63 -17.97
CA ASN A 83 -36.07 -20.59 -17.13
C ASN A 83 -34.57 -20.64 -17.45
N GLU A 84 -34.18 -20.63 -18.73
CA GLU A 84 -32.78 -20.60 -19.15
C GLU A 84 -32.07 -19.32 -18.66
N TYR A 85 -32.68 -18.14 -18.90
CA TYR A 85 -32.11 -16.87 -18.44
C TYR A 85 -32.05 -16.79 -16.92
N GLN A 86 -33.04 -17.32 -16.21
CA GLN A 86 -33.03 -17.35 -14.75
C GLN A 86 -31.88 -18.20 -14.21
N GLN A 87 -31.61 -19.36 -14.82
CA GLN A 87 -30.45 -20.19 -14.45
C GLN A 87 -29.14 -19.46 -14.70
N ARG A 88 -28.99 -18.85 -15.87
CA ARG A 88 -27.78 -18.07 -16.21
C ARG A 88 -27.56 -16.88 -15.27
N LEU A 89 -28.64 -16.18 -14.92
CA LEU A 89 -28.61 -15.07 -13.97
C LEU A 89 -28.19 -15.54 -12.58
N ASN A 90 -28.69 -16.69 -12.13
CA ASN A 90 -28.32 -17.26 -10.84
C ASN A 90 -26.84 -17.63 -10.79
N SER A 91 -26.29 -18.25 -11.85
CA SER A 91 -24.86 -18.55 -11.96
C SER A 91 -24.01 -17.28 -11.91
N MET A 92 -24.33 -16.28 -12.73
CA MET A 92 -23.61 -15.00 -12.74
C MET A 92 -23.67 -14.28 -11.38
N ARG A 93 -24.80 -14.37 -10.67
CA ARG A 93 -24.93 -13.81 -9.31
C ARG A 93 -24.03 -14.52 -8.31
N SER A 94 -23.91 -15.84 -8.40
CA SER A 94 -23.00 -16.63 -7.56
C SER A 94 -21.55 -16.26 -7.84
N GLU A 95 -21.13 -16.29 -9.11
CA GLU A 95 -19.77 -15.92 -9.53
C GLU A 95 -19.40 -14.51 -9.08
N ARG A 96 -20.32 -13.55 -9.22
CA ARG A 96 -20.11 -12.17 -8.75
C ARG A 96 -19.92 -12.12 -7.23
N ALA A 97 -20.72 -12.87 -6.47
CA ALA A 97 -20.59 -12.90 -5.01
C ALA A 97 -19.24 -13.51 -4.58
N ASP A 98 -18.80 -14.57 -5.27
CA ASP A 98 -17.51 -15.20 -5.04
C ASP A 98 -16.36 -14.25 -5.35
N LEU A 99 -16.40 -13.56 -6.50
CA LEU A 99 -15.41 -12.55 -6.87
C LEU A 99 -15.37 -11.39 -5.88
N THR A 100 -16.53 -10.91 -5.44
CA THR A 100 -16.60 -9.81 -4.45
C THR A 100 -15.97 -10.24 -3.13
N THR A 101 -16.22 -11.48 -2.69
CA THR A 101 -15.62 -12.06 -1.50
C THR A 101 -14.11 -12.24 -1.64
N ALA A 102 -13.64 -12.68 -2.82
CA ALA A 102 -12.22 -12.82 -3.10
C ALA A 102 -11.51 -11.45 -3.09
N ILE A 103 -12.13 -10.41 -3.67
CA ILE A 103 -11.60 -9.04 -3.63
C ILE A 103 -11.49 -8.54 -2.19
N ALA A 104 -12.50 -8.77 -1.35
CA ALA A 104 -12.45 -8.39 0.06
C ALA A 104 -11.27 -9.07 0.78
N LYS A 105 -11.12 -10.39 0.62
CA LYS A 105 -10.00 -11.12 1.22
C LYS A 105 -8.62 -10.63 0.74
N LEU A 106 -8.51 -10.28 -0.55
CA LEU A 106 -7.26 -9.75 -1.08
C LEU A 106 -6.94 -8.37 -0.49
N ARG A 107 -7.95 -7.51 -0.29
CA ARG A 107 -7.77 -6.21 0.36
C ARG A 107 -7.33 -6.37 1.81
N ASP A 108 -7.99 -7.26 2.56
CA ASP A 108 -7.61 -7.54 3.95
C ASP A 108 -6.14 -8.03 4.04
N GLY A 109 -5.72 -8.89 3.11
CA GLY A 109 -4.33 -9.35 3.03
C GLY A 109 -3.33 -8.25 2.65
N ILE A 110 -3.71 -7.31 1.79
CA ILE A 110 -2.89 -6.13 1.47
C ILE A 110 -2.74 -5.24 2.71
N ASP A 111 -3.83 -5.03 3.46
CA ASP A 111 -3.80 -4.18 4.65
C ASP A 111 -2.92 -4.78 5.75
N GLU A 112 -2.96 -6.10 5.93
CA GLU A 112 -2.07 -6.82 6.86
C GLU A 112 -0.60 -6.69 6.45
N LEU A 113 -0.29 -6.90 5.16
CA LEU A 113 1.07 -6.73 4.63
C LEU A 113 1.57 -5.28 4.77
N ASN A 114 0.70 -4.29 4.53
CA ASN A 114 1.04 -2.88 4.70
C ASN A 114 1.29 -2.52 6.16
N ALA A 115 0.53 -3.10 7.10
CA ALA A 115 0.77 -2.92 8.53
C ALA A 115 2.13 -3.47 8.95
N GLU A 116 2.45 -4.70 8.54
CA GLU A 116 3.76 -5.31 8.81
C GLU A 116 4.90 -4.54 8.12
N GLY A 117 4.68 -4.09 6.88
CA GLY A 117 5.62 -3.28 6.13
C GLY A 117 5.95 -1.96 6.84
N ARG A 118 4.95 -1.26 7.36
CA ARG A 118 5.13 -0.01 8.13
C ARG A 118 5.96 -0.24 9.39
N GLU A 119 5.65 -1.28 10.16
CA GLU A 119 6.41 -1.59 11.38
C GLU A 119 7.88 -1.89 11.07
N ARG A 120 8.14 -2.75 10.08
CA ARG A 120 9.51 -3.10 9.67
C ARG A 120 10.28 -1.90 9.12
N LEU A 121 9.62 -1.04 8.34
CA LEU A 121 10.24 0.16 7.78
C LEU A 121 10.61 1.16 8.88
N LEU A 122 9.71 1.42 9.82
CA LEU A 122 9.99 2.31 10.95
C LEU A 122 11.11 1.76 11.84
N ALA A 123 11.09 0.45 12.13
CA ALA A 123 12.16 -0.19 12.90
C ALA A 123 13.53 -0.06 12.21
N ALA A 124 13.59 -0.31 10.90
CA ALA A 124 14.81 -0.13 10.12
C ALA A 124 15.26 1.34 10.07
N PHE A 125 14.32 2.26 9.90
CA PHE A 125 14.58 3.70 9.87
C PHE A 125 15.23 4.19 11.16
N GLU A 126 14.69 3.81 12.33
CA GLU A 126 15.25 4.20 13.63
C GLU A 126 16.68 3.66 13.83
N VAL A 127 16.92 2.41 13.45
CA VAL A 127 18.26 1.80 13.51
C VAL A 127 19.24 2.56 12.62
N ILE A 128 18.86 2.83 11.37
CA ILE A 128 19.71 3.55 10.41
C ILE A 128 19.96 4.99 10.88
N ASN A 129 18.93 5.68 11.38
CA ASN A 129 19.04 7.05 11.89
C ASN A 129 20.02 7.12 13.08
N GLY A 130 19.97 6.15 14.01
CA GLY A 130 20.91 6.06 15.12
C GLY A 130 22.36 5.81 14.67
N HIS A 131 22.57 4.92 13.71
CA HIS A 131 23.90 4.69 13.13
C HIS A 131 24.43 5.92 12.39
N PHE A 132 23.57 6.57 11.60
CA PHE A 132 23.91 7.79 10.88
C PHE A 132 24.32 8.92 11.83
N GLN A 133 23.57 9.15 12.91
CA GLN A 133 23.92 10.11 13.96
C GLN A 133 25.30 9.87 14.56
N THR A 134 25.57 8.61 14.91
CA THR A 134 26.83 8.20 15.55
C THR A 134 28.01 8.40 14.60
N LEU A 135 27.88 7.95 13.35
CA LEU A 135 28.94 8.07 12.34
C LEU A 135 29.19 9.52 11.93
N PHE A 136 28.13 10.32 11.81
CA PHE A 136 28.26 11.74 11.51
C PHE A 136 29.05 12.47 12.60
N GLN A 137 28.72 12.23 13.87
CA GLN A 137 29.46 12.82 15.00
C GLN A 137 30.93 12.38 15.01
N ALA A 138 31.21 11.11 14.73
CA ALA A 138 32.58 10.60 14.66
C ALA A 138 33.38 11.24 13.52
N LEU A 139 32.78 11.41 12.34
CA LEU A 139 33.40 12.03 11.17
C LEU A 139 33.73 13.51 11.40
N PHE A 140 32.78 14.28 11.92
CA PHE A 140 32.95 15.73 12.08
C PHE A 140 33.54 16.14 13.44
N GLY A 141 33.74 15.20 14.37
CA GLY A 141 34.20 15.47 15.73
C GLY A 141 33.18 16.26 16.57
N GLY A 142 31.90 16.09 16.25
CA GLY A 142 30.78 16.86 16.80
C GLY A 142 29.69 17.12 15.76
N GLY A 143 28.74 17.99 16.08
CA GLY A 143 27.59 18.27 15.23
C GLY A 143 26.43 17.29 15.44
N GLN A 144 25.36 17.48 14.69
CA GLN A 144 24.15 16.66 14.75
C GLN A 144 23.62 16.42 13.33
N ALA A 145 23.15 15.22 13.05
CA ALA A 145 22.46 14.93 11.80
C ALA A 145 21.27 14.02 12.11
N GLU A 146 20.19 14.15 11.36
CA GLU A 146 18.98 13.36 11.56
C GLU A 146 18.32 13.10 10.21
N LEU A 147 17.71 11.92 10.09
CA LEU A 147 16.81 11.61 9.00
C LEU A 147 15.39 12.00 9.42
N ARG A 148 14.63 12.61 8.50
CA ARG A 148 13.21 12.91 8.72
C ARG A 148 12.37 12.42 7.55
N LEU A 149 11.26 11.79 7.88
CA LEU A 149 10.20 11.48 6.93
C LEU A 149 9.39 12.77 6.67
N VAL A 150 9.16 13.09 5.41
CA VAL A 150 8.49 14.31 4.95
C VAL A 150 7.38 13.95 3.95
N GLU A 151 6.54 14.92 3.59
CA GLU A 151 5.48 14.82 2.55
C GLU A 151 4.23 13.99 2.88
N SER A 152 4.32 12.96 3.73
CA SER A 152 3.16 12.14 4.14
C SER A 152 3.26 11.69 5.59
N GLU A 153 2.10 11.42 6.21
CA GLU A 153 2.02 10.74 7.51
C GLU A 153 2.18 9.23 7.39
N ASP A 154 1.94 8.64 6.20
CA ASP A 154 2.21 7.21 5.97
C ASP A 154 3.70 7.01 5.66
N PRO A 155 4.46 6.25 6.48
CA PRO A 155 5.87 5.97 6.24
C PRO A 155 6.16 5.29 4.90
N LEU A 156 5.19 4.60 4.29
CA LEU A 156 5.35 3.94 2.99
C LEU A 156 5.29 4.92 1.82
N GLU A 157 4.65 6.07 2.00
CA GLU A 157 4.49 7.11 0.96
C GLU A 157 5.35 8.35 1.24
N ALA A 158 5.94 8.44 2.43
CA ALA A 158 6.74 9.58 2.85
C ALA A 158 8.08 9.65 2.08
N GLY A 159 8.45 10.88 1.71
CA GLY A 159 9.80 11.19 1.27
C GLY A 159 10.80 11.16 2.44
N LEU A 160 12.09 11.06 2.13
CA LEU A 160 13.16 11.08 3.13
C LEU A 160 14.06 12.29 2.90
N GLU A 161 14.18 13.13 3.93
CA GLU A 161 15.03 14.31 3.90
C GLU A 161 16.14 14.21 4.96
N ILE A 162 17.35 14.63 4.57
CA ILE A 162 18.55 14.58 5.41
C ILE A 162 18.81 15.97 5.96
N TYR A 163 18.77 16.09 7.28
CA TYR A 163 19.13 17.30 8.01
C TYR A 163 20.47 17.10 8.69
N ALA A 164 21.41 18.03 8.47
CA ALA A 164 22.73 17.96 9.06
C ALA A 164 23.19 19.32 9.57
N CYS A 165 23.93 19.29 10.67
CA CYS A 165 24.46 20.44 11.38
C CYS A 165 25.93 20.14 11.75
N PRO A 166 26.89 20.51 10.87
CA PRO A 166 28.30 20.44 11.20
C PRO A 166 28.64 21.33 12.40
N PRO A 167 29.72 21.05 13.14
CA PRO A 167 30.11 21.84 14.31
C PRO A 167 30.29 23.32 13.94
N GLY A 168 29.55 24.21 14.63
CA GLY A 168 29.60 25.66 14.42
C GLY A 168 28.69 26.21 13.31
N LYS A 169 27.90 25.37 12.63
CA LYS A 169 26.89 25.78 11.64
C LYS A 169 25.47 25.61 12.18
N ARG A 170 24.47 26.07 11.42
CA ARG A 170 23.05 25.85 11.69
C ARG A 170 22.57 24.59 10.97
N LEU A 171 21.49 24.00 11.47
CA LEU A 171 20.79 22.89 10.81
C LEU A 171 20.36 23.31 9.40
N ALA A 172 20.76 22.55 8.40
CA ALA A 172 20.39 22.78 7.02
C ALA A 172 20.13 21.45 6.30
N THR A 173 19.33 21.50 5.24
CA THR A 173 19.16 20.38 4.31
C THR A 173 20.47 20.14 3.56
N MET A 174 20.74 18.87 3.22
CA MET A 174 21.97 18.46 2.50
C MET A 174 22.26 19.32 1.25
N SER A 175 21.24 19.74 0.52
CA SER A 175 21.36 20.58 -0.69
C SER A 175 22.04 21.93 -0.47
N LEU A 176 22.06 22.43 0.77
CA LEU A 176 22.64 23.73 1.14
C LEU A 176 24.06 23.65 1.72
N MET A 177 24.63 22.45 1.82
CA MET A 177 25.98 22.21 2.37
C MET A 177 27.10 22.41 1.33
N SER A 178 28.36 22.51 1.76
CA SER A 178 29.50 22.56 0.83
C SER A 178 29.74 21.20 0.18
N GLY A 179 30.36 21.14 -1.00
CA GLY A 179 30.54 19.87 -1.74
C GLY A 179 31.27 18.78 -0.96
N GLY A 180 32.31 19.13 -0.19
CA GLY A 180 33.01 18.18 0.68
C GLY A 180 32.18 17.72 1.88
N GLU A 181 31.39 18.62 2.47
CA GLU A 181 30.47 18.28 3.56
C GLU A 181 29.32 17.39 3.06
N GLN A 182 28.81 17.64 1.86
CA GLN A 182 27.80 16.80 1.21
C GLN A 182 28.34 15.39 0.98
N ALA A 183 29.55 15.26 0.42
CA ALA A 183 30.17 13.97 0.17
C ALA A 183 30.36 13.15 1.46
N LEU A 184 30.86 13.79 2.53
CA LEU A 184 31.03 13.12 3.82
C LEU A 184 29.70 12.77 4.49
N THR A 185 28.69 13.63 4.40
CA THR A 185 27.36 13.36 4.96
C THR A 185 26.69 12.19 4.24
N ALA A 186 26.80 12.15 2.91
CA ALA A 186 26.31 11.04 2.10
C ALA A 186 27.05 9.73 2.43
N ALA A 187 28.39 9.79 2.55
CA ALA A 187 29.18 8.64 2.98
C ALA A 187 28.72 8.14 4.36
N ALA A 188 28.54 9.03 5.34
CA ALA A 188 28.06 8.68 6.66
C ALA A 188 26.72 7.94 6.63
N LEU A 189 25.80 8.35 5.75
CA LEU A 189 24.51 7.68 5.58
C LEU A 189 24.68 6.30 4.94
N ILE A 190 25.46 6.18 3.86
CA ILE A 190 25.72 4.89 3.19
C ILE A 190 26.32 3.89 4.19
N PHE A 191 27.30 4.33 4.98
CA PHE A 191 27.90 3.49 6.02
C PHE A 191 26.95 3.22 7.19
N GLY A 192 26.06 4.16 7.52
CA GLY A 192 25.01 3.95 8.53
C GLY A 192 24.03 2.86 8.12
N VAL A 193 23.61 2.85 6.85
CA VAL A 193 22.82 1.77 6.26
C VAL A 193 23.59 0.45 6.26
N PHE A 194 24.88 0.48 5.92
CA PHE A 194 25.73 -0.69 5.93
C PHE A 194 25.86 -1.32 7.33
N LEU A 195 25.92 -0.52 8.40
CA LEU A 195 25.97 -1.03 9.78
C LEU A 195 24.68 -1.73 10.22
N ALA A 196 23.52 -1.37 9.65
CA ALA A 196 22.26 -2.04 9.96
C ALA A 196 22.25 -3.50 9.50
N ASN A 197 22.97 -3.83 8.42
CA ASN A 197 23.17 -5.20 7.96
C ASN A 197 24.59 -5.38 7.40
N PRO A 198 25.59 -5.65 8.26
CA PRO A 198 26.99 -5.61 7.87
C PRO A 198 27.33 -6.78 6.94
N ALA A 199 27.81 -6.47 5.74
CA ALA A 199 28.34 -7.48 4.83
C ALA A 199 29.75 -7.95 5.27
N PRO A 200 30.14 -9.19 4.92
CA PRO A 200 31.48 -9.69 5.23
C PRO A 200 32.60 -8.97 4.46
N ILE A 201 32.29 -8.42 3.29
CA ILE A 201 33.23 -7.67 2.43
C ILE A 201 32.56 -6.40 1.94
N CYS A 202 33.26 -5.27 2.02
CA CYS A 202 32.87 -3.97 1.49
C CYS A 202 33.95 -3.47 0.53
N VAL A 203 33.58 -3.15 -0.71
CA VAL A 203 34.49 -2.62 -1.74
C VAL A 203 34.16 -1.13 -1.95
N LEU A 204 35.19 -0.29 -1.86
CA LEU A 204 35.09 1.16 -1.98
C LEU A 204 35.95 1.59 -3.16
N ASP A 205 35.35 2.16 -4.20
CA ASP A 205 36.04 2.58 -5.42
C ASP A 205 36.08 4.11 -5.52
N GLU A 206 37.28 4.68 -5.37
CA GLU A 206 37.58 6.12 -5.44
C GLU A 206 36.64 7.02 -4.63
N VAL A 207 36.12 6.51 -3.51
CA VAL A 207 35.16 7.22 -2.64
C VAL A 207 35.77 8.48 -2.01
N ASP A 208 37.10 8.53 -1.91
CA ASP A 208 37.89 9.62 -1.36
C ASP A 208 38.34 10.67 -2.40
N ALA A 209 38.05 10.47 -3.70
CA ALA A 209 38.41 11.41 -4.76
C ALA A 209 37.89 12.85 -4.58
N PRO A 210 36.66 13.10 -4.08
CA PRO A 210 36.16 14.47 -3.88
C PRO A 210 36.57 15.08 -2.53
N LEU A 211 37.34 14.37 -1.71
CA LEU A 211 37.68 14.79 -0.34
C LEU A 211 39.07 15.45 -0.30
N ASP A 212 39.23 16.44 0.59
CA ASP A 212 40.53 17.01 0.93
C ASP A 212 41.27 16.14 1.97
N ASP A 213 42.57 16.35 2.15
CA ASP A 213 43.41 15.52 3.04
C ASP A 213 42.86 15.41 4.47
N ALA A 214 42.25 16.48 4.99
CA ALA A 214 41.65 16.49 6.33
C ALA A 214 40.40 15.61 6.41
N ASN A 215 39.55 15.61 5.38
CA ASN A 215 38.36 14.79 5.32
C ASN A 215 38.67 13.33 4.96
N VAL A 216 39.74 13.08 4.20
CA VAL A 216 40.27 11.74 3.96
C VAL A 216 40.75 11.10 5.27
N ASP A 217 41.40 11.86 6.13
CA ASP A 217 41.82 11.38 7.45
C ASP A 217 40.60 10.95 8.31
N ARG A 218 39.54 11.76 8.30
CA ARG A 218 38.27 11.46 8.98
C ARG A 218 37.62 10.19 8.44
N PHE A 219 37.58 10.06 7.12
CA PHE A 219 37.08 8.86 6.45
C PHE A 219 37.85 7.60 6.85
N CYS A 220 39.19 7.65 6.87
CA CYS A 220 40.01 6.52 7.28
C CYS A 220 39.77 6.12 8.75
N ARG A 221 39.61 7.10 9.65
CA ARG A 221 39.27 6.83 11.06
C ARG A 221 37.92 6.14 11.20
N MET A 222 36.92 6.58 10.44
CA MET A 222 35.61 5.94 10.40
C MET A 222 35.70 4.50 9.91
N LEU A 223 36.46 4.21 8.84
CA LEU A 223 36.68 2.83 8.38
C LEU A 223 37.31 1.94 9.45
N ALA A 224 38.31 2.47 10.18
CA ALA A 224 38.93 1.76 11.29
C ALA A 224 37.93 1.49 12.44
N GLU A 225 37.08 2.46 12.76
CA GLU A 225 36.03 2.30 13.76
C GLU A 225 34.97 1.26 13.35
N MET A 226 34.55 1.29 12.08
CA MET A 226 33.62 0.29 11.54
C MET A 226 34.23 -1.10 11.60
N ARG A 227 35.49 -1.27 11.17
CA ARG A 227 36.22 -2.55 11.28
C ARG A 227 36.37 -3.03 12.73
N ALA A 228 36.45 -2.13 13.70
CA ALA A 228 36.49 -2.51 15.12
C ALA A 228 35.12 -2.98 15.64
N ARG A 229 34.03 -2.40 15.12
CA ARG A 229 32.65 -2.71 15.52
C ARG A 229 32.04 -3.89 14.76
N THR A 230 32.49 -4.15 13.53
CA THR A 230 31.97 -5.21 12.66
C THR A 230 33.09 -6.14 12.19
N ASN A 231 32.76 -7.39 11.88
CA ASN A 231 33.73 -8.32 11.28
C ASN A 231 33.84 -8.14 9.75
N THR A 232 33.68 -6.90 9.25
CA THR A 232 33.69 -6.57 7.83
C THR A 232 35.12 -6.36 7.34
N ARG A 233 35.45 -6.94 6.18
CA ARG A 233 36.69 -6.66 5.46
C ARG A 233 36.47 -5.53 4.45
N PHE A 234 37.27 -4.48 4.54
CA PHE A 234 37.24 -3.36 3.62
C PHE A 234 38.31 -3.52 2.54
N VAL A 235 37.94 -3.29 1.29
CA VAL A 235 38.83 -3.22 0.13
C VAL A 235 38.62 -1.84 -0.50
N ALA A 236 39.61 -0.96 -0.39
CA ALA A 236 39.56 0.37 -0.97
C ALA A 236 40.45 0.43 -2.22
N ILE A 237 39.89 0.94 -3.32
CA ILE A 237 40.58 1.28 -4.56
C ILE A 237 40.71 2.80 -4.57
N THR A 238 41.94 3.29 -4.54
CA THR A 238 42.21 4.73 -4.44
C THR A 238 43.60 5.05 -5.00
N HIS A 239 43.77 6.28 -5.43
CA HIS A 239 45.06 6.89 -5.74
C HIS A 239 45.53 7.90 -4.66
N ASN A 240 44.76 8.09 -3.57
CA ASN A 240 45.05 9.06 -2.53
C ASN A 240 46.17 8.56 -1.57
N PRO A 241 47.31 9.27 -1.46
CA PRO A 241 48.41 8.85 -0.59
C PRO A 241 48.03 8.74 0.90
N VAL A 242 47.11 9.58 1.39
CA VAL A 242 46.69 9.57 2.80
C VAL A 242 45.91 8.30 3.12
N THR A 243 45.00 7.91 2.23
CA THR A 243 44.24 6.65 2.36
C THR A 243 45.18 5.45 2.29
N MET A 244 46.11 5.43 1.32
CA MET A 244 47.09 4.35 1.17
C MET A 244 47.93 4.16 2.44
N ALA A 245 48.37 5.26 3.08
CA ALA A 245 49.19 5.22 4.28
C ALA A 245 48.46 4.70 5.53
N ARG A 246 47.12 4.61 5.51
CA ARG A 246 46.30 4.15 6.65
C ARG A 246 45.69 2.77 6.48
N MET A 247 46.08 2.02 5.44
CA MET A 247 45.62 0.64 5.21
C MET A 247 46.61 -0.38 5.77
N ASP A 248 46.15 -1.61 6.04
CA ASP A 248 47.04 -2.68 6.53
C ASP A 248 47.97 -3.22 5.43
N ARG A 249 47.45 -3.31 4.20
CA ARG A 249 48.13 -3.95 3.07
C ARG A 249 47.76 -3.27 1.76
N LEU A 250 48.76 -3.05 0.92
CA LEU A 250 48.60 -2.43 -0.39
C LEU A 250 48.75 -3.47 -1.50
N PHE A 251 47.84 -3.42 -2.46
CA PHE A 251 47.91 -4.18 -3.70
C PHE A 251 48.05 -3.20 -4.86
N GLY A 252 49.25 -3.11 -5.43
CA GLY A 252 49.53 -2.32 -6.61
C GLY A 252 49.25 -3.12 -7.88
N VAL A 253 48.54 -2.53 -8.82
CA VAL A 253 48.37 -3.10 -10.17
C VAL A 253 49.31 -2.39 -11.11
N THR A 254 50.20 -3.14 -11.78
CA THR A 254 51.16 -2.61 -12.75
C THR A 254 50.91 -3.24 -14.13
N MET A 255 51.23 -2.52 -15.19
CA MET A 255 51.15 -3.03 -16.57
C MET A 255 52.57 -3.04 -17.16
N ALA A 256 53.34 -4.08 -16.85
CA ALA A 256 54.66 -4.27 -17.43
C ALA A 256 54.59 -4.54 -18.96
N GLU A 257 53.54 -5.23 -19.39
CA GLU A 257 53.20 -5.45 -20.79
C GLU A 257 51.86 -4.80 -21.11
N ARG A 258 51.75 -4.22 -22.33
CA ARG A 258 50.54 -3.49 -22.73
C ARG A 258 49.34 -4.44 -22.78
N GLY A 259 48.36 -4.19 -21.93
CA GLY A 259 47.13 -4.99 -21.86
C GLY A 259 47.19 -6.20 -20.91
N VAL A 260 48.29 -6.39 -20.18
CA VAL A 260 48.42 -7.44 -19.16
C VAL A 260 48.68 -6.78 -17.80
N SER A 261 47.68 -6.83 -16.93
CA SER A 261 47.79 -6.35 -15.55
C SER A 261 48.47 -7.40 -14.67
N GLN A 262 49.50 -7.00 -13.95
CA GLN A 262 50.18 -7.79 -12.92
C GLN A 262 49.92 -7.18 -11.55
N LEU A 263 49.68 -8.05 -10.57
CA LEU A 263 49.39 -7.65 -9.19
C LEU A 263 50.65 -7.78 -8.34
N VAL A 264 51.01 -6.71 -7.65
CA VAL A 264 52.13 -6.63 -6.70
C VAL A 264 51.54 -6.32 -5.34
N SER A 265 51.98 -6.99 -4.27
CA SER A 265 51.51 -6.70 -2.91
C SER A 265 52.65 -6.21 -2.02
N VAL A 266 52.39 -5.18 -1.23
CA VAL A 266 53.29 -4.68 -0.19
C VAL A 266 52.53 -4.73 1.14
N ASP A 267 53.11 -5.37 2.14
CA ASP A 267 52.61 -5.35 3.51
C ASP A 267 53.22 -4.17 4.24
N LEU A 268 52.39 -3.21 4.67
CA LEU A 268 52.87 -1.97 5.27
C LEU A 268 53.45 -2.21 6.66
N SER A 269 52.91 -3.19 7.39
CA SER A 269 53.42 -3.56 8.72
C SER A 269 54.86 -4.10 8.66
N THR A 270 55.14 -4.98 7.70
CA THR A 270 56.50 -5.52 7.48
C THR A 270 57.46 -4.45 6.96
N ALA A 271 56.98 -3.49 6.17
CA ALA A 271 57.80 -2.42 5.61
C ALA A 271 58.30 -1.44 6.70
N GLU A 272 57.45 -1.08 7.67
CA GLU A 272 57.85 -0.25 8.80
C GLU A 272 58.93 -0.91 9.67
N GLU A 273 58.82 -2.21 9.94
CA GLU A 273 59.82 -2.98 10.68
C GLU A 273 61.17 -3.04 9.97
N MET A 274 61.18 -3.18 8.64
CA MET A 274 62.41 -3.20 7.84
C MET A 274 63.13 -1.84 7.80
N VAL A 275 62.38 -0.74 7.81
CA VAL A 275 62.95 0.62 7.86
C VAL A 275 63.45 0.95 9.26
N ALA A 276 62.77 0.48 10.31
CA ALA A 276 63.22 0.66 11.70
C ALA A 276 64.45 -0.20 12.09
N ALA A 277 64.73 -1.26 11.33
CA ALA A 277 65.90 -2.12 11.49
C ALA A 277 67.16 -1.64 10.74
N GLN A 278 67.06 -0.55 9.97
CA GLN A 278 68.18 0.14 9.30
C GLN A 278 68.62 1.37 10.09
#